data_AF-A0A418IBR7-F1
#
_entry.id   AF-A0A418IBR7-F1
#
_cell.length_a   1.000
_cell.length_b   1.000
_cell.length_c   1.000
_cell.angle_alpha   90.00
_cell.angle_beta   90.00
_cell.angle_gamma   90.00
#
_symmetry.space_group_name_H-M   'P 1'
#
loop_
_entity.id
_entity.type
_entity.pdbx_description
1 polymer ?
#
loop_
_entity_poly.entity_id
_entity_poly.type
_entity_poly.pdbx_seq_one_letter_code
_entity_poly.pdbx_strand_id
1 'polypeptide(L)' 'MKNLKESLNGLRWLDLIFLIPLFFLYTYLPAYNLISVLLNVIIIILVSIGLSFISLSIINFIKNNY' A
#
# COMPACT_ATOMS: atom_id res chain seq x y z
N MET A 1 -17.85 9.18 -15.17
CA MET A 1 -17.98 7.81 -14.59
C MET A 1 -16.91 6.83 -15.06
N LYS A 2 -16.47 6.84 -16.33
CA LYS A 2 -15.47 5.88 -16.85
C LYS A 2 -14.10 5.97 -16.13
N ASN A 3 -13.56 7.19 -15.99
CA ASN A 3 -12.26 7.44 -15.33
C ASN A 3 -12.24 7.10 -13.83
N LEU A 4 -13.38 7.26 -13.16
CA LEU A 4 -13.52 6.97 -11.73
C LEU A 4 -13.55 5.46 -11.48
N LYS A 5 -14.23 4.71 -12.37
CA LYS A 5 -14.24 3.25 -12.34
C LYS A 5 -12.86 2.65 -12.63
N GLU A 6 -12.10 3.27 -13.54
CA GLU A 6 -10.73 2.87 -13.87
C GLU A 6 -9.76 3.16 -12.73
N SER A 7 -9.85 4.34 -12.11
CA SER A 7 -9.06 4.71 -10.94
C SER A 7 -9.37 3.82 -9.72
N LEU A 8 -10.65 3.49 -9.50
CA LEU A 8 -11.06 2.52 -8.47
C LEU A 8 -10.59 1.09 -8.78
N ASN A 9 -10.57 0.68 -10.04
CA ASN A 9 -10.01 -0.62 -10.41
C ASN A 9 -8.49 -0.64 -10.20
N GLY A 10 -7.78 0.43 -10.54
CA GLY A 10 -6.35 0.58 -10.26
C GLY A 10 -6.05 0.52 -8.76
N LEU A 11 -6.87 1.17 -7.93
CA LEU A 11 -6.82 1.06 -6.47
C LEU A 11 -6.93 -0.39 -5.99
N ARG A 12 -7.88 -1.17 -6.52
CA ARG A 12 -8.04 -2.60 -6.14
C ARG A 12 -6.79 -3.44 -6.42
N TRP A 13 -6.08 -3.16 -7.53
CA TRP A 13 -4.83 -3.85 -7.86
C TRP A 13 -3.66 -3.35 -7.01
N LEU A 14 -3.59 -2.05 -6.74
CA LEU A 14 -2.57 -1.46 -5.86
C LEU A 14 -2.72 -1.96 -4.43
N ASP A 15 -3.95 -2.01 -3.90
CA ASP A 15 -4.25 -2.54 -2.58
C ASP A 15 -3.75 -3.99 -2.44
N LEU A 16 -3.96 -4.84 -3.45
CA LEU A 16 -3.43 -6.22 -3.45
C LEU A 16 -1.90 -6.26 -3.43
N ILE A 17 -1.23 -5.42 -4.21
CA ILE A 17 0.24 -5.35 -4.28
C ILE A 17 0.84 -4.84 -2.96
N PHE A 18 0.16 -3.93 -2.26
CA PHE A 18 0.66 -3.35 -1.01
C PHE A 18 0.25 -4.14 0.24
N LEU A 19 -0.84 -4.91 0.17
CA LEU A 19 -1.32 -5.79 1.25
C LEU A 19 -0.44 -7.04 1.42
N ILE A 20 0.11 -7.57 0.33
CA ILE A 20 1.03 -8.72 0.38
C ILE A 20 2.26 -8.41 1.27
N PRO A 21 3.04 -7.33 1.03
CA PRO A 21 4.14 -6.93 1.91
C PRO A 21 3.72 -6.70 3.37
N LEU A 22 2.50 -6.21 3.60
CA LEU A 22 1.98 -5.94 4.94
C LEU A 22 1.88 -7.22 5.80
N PHE A 23 1.58 -8.38 5.21
CA PHE A 23 1.56 -9.65 5.92
C PHE A 23 2.96 -10.16 6.28
N PHE A 24 3.98 -9.75 5.52
CA PHE A 24 5.37 -10.13 5.77
C PHE A 24 6.04 -9.26 6.84
N LEU A 25 5.49 -8.08 7.15
CA LEU A 25 6.02 -7.16 8.18
C LEU A 25 6.20 -7.83 9.54
N TYR A 26 5.27 -8.70 9.95
CA TYR A 26 5.35 -9.39 11.25
C TYR A 26 6.27 -10.62 11.23
N THR A 27 6.41 -11.29 10.09
CA THR A 27 7.23 -12.51 9.96
C THR A 27 8.72 -12.22 10.07
N TYR A 28 9.16 -11.03 9.66
CA TYR A 28 10.58 -10.64 9.67
C TYR A 28 10.99 -9.81 10.89
N LEU A 29 10.11 -9.62 11.87
CA LEU A 29 10.34 -8.74 13.02
C LEU A 29 11.35 -9.27 14.08
N PRO A 30 11.65 -10.59 14.22
CA PRO A 30 12.68 -11.05 15.14
C PRO A 30 13.88 -11.71 14.42
N ALA A 31 14.29 -11.21 13.26
CA ALA A 31 15.43 -11.76 12.52
C ALA A 31 16.66 -10.83 12.61
N TYR A 32 17.71 -11.29 13.29
CA TYR A 32 18.97 -10.55 13.52
C TYR A 32 19.90 -10.49 12.29
N ASN A 33 19.42 -10.87 11.11
CA ASN A 33 20.23 -10.96 9.90
C ASN A 33 20.11 -9.67 9.08
N LEU A 34 21.22 -9.16 8.54
CA LEU A 34 21.26 -7.95 7.71
C LEU A 34 20.30 -8.01 6.51
N ILE A 35 20.11 -9.20 5.93
CA ILE A 35 19.19 -9.43 4.80
C ILE A 35 17.72 -9.20 5.24
N SER A 36 17.37 -9.62 6.45
CA SER A 36 16.03 -9.42 7.00
C SER A 36 15.75 -7.95 7.30
N VAL A 37 16.76 -7.21 7.75
CA VAL A 37 16.68 -5.75 7.91
C VAL A 37 16.45 -5.06 6.56
N LEU A 38 17.22 -5.42 5.53
CA LEU A 38 17.06 -4.87 4.18
C LEU A 38 15.65 -5.12 3.63
N LEU A 39 15.14 -6.35 3.75
CA LEU A 39 13.80 -6.71 3.30
C LEU A 39 12.71 -5.94 4.06
N ASN A 40 12.85 -5.80 5.38
CA ASN A 40 11.93 -5.00 6.18
C ASN A 40 11.87 -3.54 5.72
N VAL A 41 13.02 -2.92 5.42
CA VAL A 41 13.07 -1.54 4.91
C VAL A 41 12.32 -1.42 3.57
N ILE A 42 12.55 -2.37 2.64
CA ILE A 42 11.86 -2.40 1.35
C ILE A 42 10.35 -2.54 1.54
N ILE A 43 9.92 -3.44 2.43
CA ILE A 43 8.51 -3.66 2.75
C ILE A 43 7.87 -2.38 3.32
N ILE A 44 8.53 -1.70 4.27
CA ILE A 44 8.03 -0.46 4.88
C ILE A 44 7.86 0.64 3.83
N ILE A 45 8.83 0.80 2.92
CA ILE A 45 8.73 1.78 1.82
C ILE A 45 7.53 1.46 0.93
N LEU A 46 7.37 0.19 0.53
CA LEU A 46 6.24 -0.23 -0.30
C LEU A 46 4.90 0.05 0.39
N VAL A 47 4.75 -0.36 1.65
CA VAL A 47 3.52 -0.14 2.43
C VAL A 47 3.23 1.36 2.57
N SER A 48 4.25 2.18 2.82
CA SER A 48 4.07 3.64 2.98
C SER A 48 3.57 4.29 1.70
N ILE A 49 4.08 3.86 0.53
CA ILE A 49 3.59 4.33 -0.76
C ILE A 49 2.12 3.93 -0.94
N GLY A 50 1.77 2.66 -0.68
CA GLY A 50 0.39 2.18 -0.77
C GLY A 50 -0.58 2.96 0.10
N LEU A 51 -0.24 3.18 1.37
CA LEU A 51 -1.06 3.95 2.31
C LEU A 51 -1.25 5.41 1.86
N SER A 52 -0.21 6.03 1.29
CA SER A 52 -0.31 7.39 0.75
C SER A 52 -1.28 7.46 -0.42
N PHE A 53 -1.20 6.50 -1.36
CA PHE A 53 -2.15 6.40 -2.48
C PHE A 53 -3.59 6.21 -2.01
N ILE A 54 -3.83 5.27 -1.10
CA ILE A 54 -5.16 5.00 -0.53
C ILE A 54 -5.71 6.28 0.13
N SER A 55 -4.90 6.95 0.94
CA SER A 55 -5.29 8.19 1.62
C SER A 55 -5.67 9.29 0.63
N LEU A 56 -4.86 9.49 -0.42
CA LEU A 56 -5.14 10.48 -1.45
C LEU A 56 -6.43 10.17 -2.21
N SER A 57 -6.67 8.89 -2.52
CA SER A 57 -7.88 8.46 -3.20
C SER A 57 -9.13 8.62 -2.34
N ILE A 58 -9.06 8.31 -1.03
CA ILE A 58 -10.16 8.53 -0.09
C ILE A 58 -10.47 10.02 0.02
N ILE A 59 -9.46 10.87 0.19
CA ILE A 59 -9.63 12.33 0.26
C ILE A 59 -10.29 12.85 -1.03
N ASN A 60 -9.81 12.42 -2.20
CA ASN A 60 -10.41 12.80 -3.47
C ASN A 60 -11.85 12.30 -3.60
N PHE A 61 -12.14 11.08 -3.17
CA PHE A 61 -13.51 10.54 -3.19
C PHE A 61 -14.47 11.34 -2.31
N ILE A 62 -14.03 11.73 -1.10
CA ILE A 62 -14.82 12.56 -0.18
C ILE A 62 -15.04 13.94 -0.79
N LYS A 63 -13.97 14.58 -1.30
CA LYS A 63 -14.03 15.91 -1.92
C LYS A 63 -14.90 15.96 -3.18
N ASN A 64 -15.04 14.87 -3.91
CA ASN A 64 -15.85 14.82 -5.13
C ASN A 64 -17.33 14.49 -4.86
N ASN A 65 -17.68 14.13 -3.62
CA ASN A 65 -19.05 13.83 -3.18
C ASN A 65 -19.68 14.95 -2.30
N TYR A 66 -18.93 16.02 -2.03
CA TYR A 66 -19.37 17.26 -1.38
C TYR A 66 -19.10 18.44 -2.31
#